data_AF-A0A958PC15-F1
#
_entry.id   AF-A0A958PC15-F1
#
_cell.length_a   1.000
_cell.length_b   1.000
_cell.length_c   1.000
_cell.angle_alpha   90.00
_cell.angle_beta   90.00
_cell.angle_gamma   90.00
#
_symmetry.space_group_name_H-M   'P 1'
#
loop_
_entity.id
_entity.type
_entity.pdbx_description
1 polymer ?
#
loop_
_entity_poly.entity_id
_entity_poly.type
_entity_poly.pdbx_seq_one_letter_code
_entity_poly.pdbx_strand_id
1 'polypeptide(L)'
;LAKSIGTRFIATGNISAFSKIIWLTPALKDDYVLEAILSNSKKSLNIIGSKDRFYEQRRIDQLEQAGVKSLIIADADHGLDIDHDLFRSLDNMKTIMTSILEFVKDEKRIEIV
;
A
#
# COMPACT_ATOMS: atom_id res chain seq x y z
N LEU A 1 7.39 6.16 1.26
CA LEU A 1 6.31 5.37 1.90
C LEU A 1 5.31 6.33 2.52
N ALA A 2 4.03 6.09 2.35
CA ALA A 2 2.94 6.93 2.86
C ALA A 2 1.89 6.04 3.54
N LYS A 3 1.40 6.40 4.72
CA LYS A 3 0.32 5.67 5.41
C LYS A 3 -0.90 6.55 5.63
N SER A 4 -2.10 6.02 5.38
CA SER A 4 -3.37 6.69 5.71
C SER A 4 -3.40 8.14 5.23
N ILE A 5 -3.48 9.14 6.13
CA ILE A 5 -3.48 10.57 5.80
C ILE A 5 -2.28 10.99 4.92
N GLY A 6 -1.12 10.38 5.12
CA GLY A 6 0.08 10.65 4.32
C GLY A 6 -0.11 10.30 2.84
N THR A 7 -0.98 9.34 2.52
CA THR A 7 -1.29 8.96 1.12
C THR A 7 -2.02 10.09 0.40
N ARG A 8 -2.91 10.82 1.09
CA ARG A 8 -3.58 12.01 0.53
C ARG A 8 -2.60 13.13 0.22
N PHE A 9 -1.71 13.44 1.18
CA PHE A 9 -0.70 14.47 0.99
C PHE A 9 0.22 14.16 -0.19
N ILE A 10 0.72 12.93 -0.26
CA ILE A 10 1.60 12.49 -1.34
C ILE A 10 0.84 12.49 -2.68
N ALA A 11 -0.44 12.08 -2.73
CA ALA A 11 -1.23 12.15 -3.96
C ALA A 11 -1.37 13.57 -4.55
N THR A 12 -1.35 14.61 -3.71
CA THR A 12 -1.40 16.01 -4.17
C THR A 12 -0.04 16.60 -4.57
N GLY A 13 1.06 15.90 -4.27
CA GLY A 13 2.42 16.37 -4.54
C GLY A 13 2.98 15.87 -5.88
N ASN A 14 4.15 16.39 -6.26
CA ASN A 14 4.88 15.88 -7.43
C ASN A 14 5.64 14.59 -7.07
N ILE A 15 4.95 13.46 -7.13
CA ILE A 15 5.49 12.15 -6.77
C ILE A 15 6.13 11.40 -7.95
N SER A 16 6.12 12.01 -9.13
CA SER A 16 6.72 11.42 -10.34
C SER A 16 8.23 11.21 -10.21
N ALA A 17 8.90 12.02 -9.38
CA ALA A 17 10.33 11.93 -9.10
C ALA A 17 10.76 10.71 -8.26
N PHE A 18 9.85 10.09 -7.50
CA PHE A 18 10.18 8.89 -6.73
C PHE A 18 10.33 7.68 -7.65
N SER A 19 11.37 6.86 -7.43
CA SER A 19 11.60 5.60 -8.15
C SER A 19 10.58 4.52 -7.78
N LYS A 20 10.15 4.49 -6.51
CA LYS A 20 9.18 3.56 -5.93
C LYS A 20 8.30 4.28 -4.92
N ILE A 21 7.02 3.91 -4.85
CA ILE A 21 6.03 4.50 -3.96
C ILE A 21 5.26 3.37 -3.26
N ILE A 22 5.19 3.42 -1.94
CA ILE A 22 4.46 2.47 -1.11
C ILE A 22 3.28 3.20 -0.49
N TRP A 23 2.08 2.72 -0.78
CA TRP A 23 0.80 3.23 -0.34
C TRP A 23 0.21 2.27 0.71
N LEU A 24 0.36 2.61 2.00
CA LEU A 24 -0.18 1.83 3.12
C LEU A 24 -1.55 2.39 3.52
N THR A 25 -2.56 1.52 3.49
CA THR A 25 -3.97 1.85 3.75
C THR A 25 -4.42 3.15 3.07
N PRO A 26 -4.22 3.28 1.74
CA PRO A 26 -4.57 4.49 1.02
C PRO A 26 -6.06 4.74 1.03
N ALA A 27 -6.45 6.01 1.01
CA ALA A 27 -7.82 6.43 0.88
C ALA A 27 -8.36 6.20 -0.54
N LEU A 28 -8.47 4.95 -0.99
CA LEU A 28 -8.79 4.61 -2.38
C LEU A 28 -10.13 5.19 -2.84
N LYS A 29 -11.08 5.41 -1.93
CA LYS A 29 -12.38 6.05 -2.24
C LYS A 29 -12.24 7.51 -2.70
N ASP A 30 -11.11 8.15 -2.43
CA ASP A 30 -10.81 9.48 -2.92
C ASP A 30 -10.24 9.36 -4.34
N ASP A 31 -10.96 9.86 -5.35
CA ASP A 31 -10.57 9.66 -6.76
C ASP A 31 -9.19 10.21 -7.10
N TYR A 32 -8.80 11.35 -6.54
CA TYR A 32 -7.46 11.92 -6.74
C TYR A 32 -6.34 11.02 -6.17
N VAL A 33 -6.61 10.26 -5.10
CA VAL A 33 -5.65 9.28 -4.56
C VAL A 33 -5.52 8.10 -5.51
N LEU A 34 -6.65 7.58 -6.00
CA LEU A 34 -6.67 6.50 -6.99
C LEU A 34 -5.91 6.90 -8.26
N GLU A 35 -6.21 8.07 -8.82
CA GLU A 35 -5.56 8.61 -10.01
C GLU A 35 -4.05 8.81 -9.81
N ALA A 36 -3.62 9.28 -8.64
CA ALA A 36 -2.21 9.42 -8.32
C ALA A 36 -1.50 8.07 -8.32
N ILE A 37 -2.12 7.01 -7.79
CA ILE A 37 -1.56 5.65 -7.81
C ILE A 37 -1.52 5.12 -9.25
N LEU A 38 -2.62 5.23 -10.01
CA LEU A 38 -2.73 4.76 -11.40
C LEU A 38 -1.70 5.44 -12.31
N SER A 39 -1.50 6.75 -12.17
CA SER A 39 -0.51 7.52 -12.95
C SER A 39 0.94 7.10 -12.65
N ASN A 40 1.16 6.36 -11.56
CA ASN A 40 2.46 5.89 -11.10
C ASN A 40 2.47 4.34 -10.97
N SER A 41 1.70 3.64 -11.80
CA SER A 41 1.34 2.24 -11.57
C SER A 41 2.53 1.29 -11.41
N LYS A 42 3.45 1.29 -12.38
CA LYS A 42 4.62 0.39 -12.42
C LYS A 42 5.59 0.55 -11.24
N LYS A 43 5.51 1.69 -10.55
CA LYS A 43 6.35 2.01 -9.40
C LYS A 43 5.56 2.09 -8.09
N SER A 44 4.33 1.61 -8.08
CA SER A 44 3.46 1.65 -6.90
C SER A 44 3.26 0.25 -6.30
N LEU A 45 3.38 0.19 -4.98
CA LEU A 45 2.91 -0.91 -4.14
C LEU A 45 1.74 -0.40 -3.29
N ASN A 46 0.58 -1.01 -3.45
CA ASN A 46 -0.61 -0.77 -2.64
C ASN A 46 -0.73 -1.88 -1.59
N ILE A 47 -0.92 -1.51 -0.33
CA ILE A 47 -1.15 -2.45 0.77
C ILE A 47 -2.36 -1.99 1.58
N ILE A 48 -3.39 -2.82 1.69
CA ILE A 48 -4.65 -2.45 2.35
C ILE A 48 -5.30 -3.66 3.03
N GLY A 49 -5.99 -3.44 4.15
CA GLY A 49 -6.79 -4.47 4.81
C GLY A 49 -8.15 -4.64 4.14
N SER A 50 -8.67 -5.87 4.05
CA SER A 50 -9.98 -6.14 3.44
C SER A 50 -11.17 -5.59 4.26
N LYS A 51 -10.95 -5.24 5.53
CA LYS A 51 -11.91 -4.54 6.39
C LYS A 51 -11.60 -3.05 6.56
N ASP A 52 -10.61 -2.52 5.83
CA ASP A 52 -10.36 -1.09 5.80
C ASP A 52 -11.59 -0.37 5.21
N ARG A 53 -12.04 0.71 5.87
CA ARG A 53 -13.13 1.56 5.39
C ARG A 53 -12.91 2.14 3.99
N PHE A 54 -11.67 2.20 3.51
CA PHE A 54 -11.31 2.68 2.17
C PHE A 54 -11.14 1.56 1.14
N TYR A 55 -11.20 0.29 1.55
CA TYR A 55 -11.13 -0.84 0.62
C TYR A 55 -12.41 -0.89 -0.24
N GLU A 56 -12.20 -1.13 -1.53
CA GLU A 56 -13.25 -1.34 -2.54
C GLU A 56 -12.67 -2.25 -3.62
N GLN A 57 -13.20 -3.48 -3.77
CA GLN A 57 -12.65 -4.48 -4.71
C GLN A 57 -12.52 -3.92 -6.13
N ARG A 58 -13.53 -3.18 -6.62
CA ARG A 58 -13.50 -2.55 -7.95
C ARG A 58 -12.27 -1.66 -8.16
N ARG A 59 -11.85 -0.91 -7.13
CA ARG A 59 -10.67 -0.03 -7.22
C ARG A 59 -9.38 -0.83 -7.19
N ILE A 60 -9.34 -1.92 -6.41
CA ILE A 60 -8.21 -2.86 -6.44
C ILE A 60 -8.04 -3.47 -7.84
N ASP A 61 -9.13 -3.90 -8.47
CA ASP A 61 -9.10 -4.45 -9.83
C ASP A 61 -8.54 -3.41 -10.82
N GLN A 62 -8.94 -2.14 -10.71
CA GLN A 62 -8.39 -1.04 -11.53
C GLN A 62 -6.89 -0.86 -11.34
N LEU A 63 -6.41 -0.90 -10.08
CA LEU A 63 -5.00 -0.79 -9.76
C LEU A 63 -4.19 -1.95 -10.38
N GLU A 64 -4.65 -3.18 -10.19
CA GLU A 64 -3.97 -4.38 -10.70
C GLU A 64 -3.95 -4.42 -12.24
N GLN A 65 -5.05 -4.05 -12.89
CA GLN A 65 -5.12 -3.92 -14.36
C GLN A 65 -4.13 -2.87 -14.90
N ALA A 66 -3.88 -1.80 -14.15
CA ALA A 66 -2.90 -0.79 -14.50
C ALA A 66 -1.44 -1.22 -14.23
N GLY A 67 -1.21 -2.39 -13.62
CA GLY A 67 0.11 -2.92 -13.29
C GLY A 67 0.64 -2.49 -11.91
N VAL A 68 -0.22 -2.00 -11.02
CA VAL A 68 0.13 -1.74 -9.61
C VAL A 68 0.26 -3.07 -8.89
N LYS A 69 1.30 -3.24 -8.07
CA LYS A 69 1.38 -4.40 -7.16
C LYS A 69 0.45 -4.13 -5.97
N SER A 70 -0.48 -5.04 -5.70
CA SER A 70 -1.41 -4.93 -4.58
C SER A 70 -1.23 -6.09 -3.60
N LEU A 71 -1.21 -5.78 -2.30
CA LEU A 71 -1.28 -6.75 -1.22
C LEU A 71 -2.52 -6.45 -0.37
N ILE A 72 -3.48 -7.36 -0.39
CA ILE A 72 -4.71 -7.25 0.39
C ILE A 72 -4.56 -8.16 1.59
N ILE A 73 -4.59 -7.58 2.80
CA ILE A 73 -4.49 -8.34 4.04
C ILE A 73 -5.91 -8.75 4.46
N ALA A 74 -6.21 -10.04 4.39
CA ALA A 74 -7.52 -10.57 4.75
C ALA A 74 -7.85 -10.29 6.23
N ASP A 75 -9.10 -9.90 6.47
CA ASP A 75 -9.67 -9.54 7.79
C ASP A 75 -9.06 -8.33 8.48
N ALA A 76 -8.02 -7.72 7.91
CA ALA A 76 -7.33 -6.61 8.54
C ALA A 76 -8.07 -5.29 8.34
N ASP A 77 -7.98 -4.44 9.35
CA ASP A 77 -8.59 -3.11 9.38
C ASP A 77 -7.68 -2.02 8.79
N HIS A 78 -7.97 -0.75 9.11
CA HIS A 78 -7.17 0.41 8.69
C HIS A 78 -5.80 0.53 9.39
N GLY A 79 -5.63 -0.14 10.53
CA GLY A 79 -4.37 -0.36 11.22
C GLY A 79 -3.50 -1.45 10.57
N LEU A 80 -4.12 -2.29 9.73
CA LEU A 80 -3.59 -3.58 9.25
C LEU A 80 -3.58 -4.68 10.34
N ASP A 81 -4.35 -4.48 11.41
CA ASP A 81 -4.52 -5.43 12.49
C ASP A 81 -5.79 -6.26 12.29
N ILE A 82 -5.80 -7.48 12.82
CA ILE A 82 -6.98 -8.33 12.92
C ILE A 82 -7.57 -8.16 14.31
N ASP A 83 -8.82 -7.72 14.36
CA ASP A 83 -9.54 -7.53 15.61
C ASP A 83 -9.54 -8.82 16.45
N HIS A 84 -9.19 -8.68 17.73
CA HIS A 84 -9.06 -9.77 18.70
C HIS A 84 -8.09 -10.92 18.34
N ASP A 85 -7.22 -10.77 17.34
CA ASP A 85 -6.23 -11.80 16.96
C ASP A 85 -4.82 -11.20 16.82
N LEU A 86 -4.14 -11.09 17.97
CA LEU A 86 -2.79 -10.53 18.06
C LEU A 86 -1.78 -11.34 17.22
N PHE A 87 -1.86 -12.68 17.25
CA PHE A 87 -0.87 -13.52 16.57
C PHE A 87 -0.98 -13.37 15.06
N ARG A 88 -2.20 -13.40 14.49
CA ARG A 88 -2.38 -13.12 13.07
C ARG A 88 -1.99 -11.69 12.70
N SER A 89 -2.20 -10.72 13.58
CA SER A 89 -1.75 -9.34 13.35
C SER A 89 -0.22 -9.24 13.25
N LEU A 90 0.51 -9.97 14.10
CA LEU A 90 1.97 -10.06 14.02
C LEU A 90 2.46 -10.75 12.74
N ASP A 91 1.80 -11.84 12.33
CA ASP A 91 2.11 -12.53 11.07
C ASP A 91 1.82 -11.66 9.84
N ASN A 92 0.74 -10.87 9.88
CA ASN A 92 0.44 -9.88 8.86
C ASN A 92 1.54 -8.82 8.78
N MET A 93 2.01 -8.30 9.92
CA MET A 93 3.11 -7.33 9.95
C MET A 93 4.37 -7.90 9.29
N LYS A 94 4.71 -9.16 9.59
CA LYS A 94 5.83 -9.84 8.92
C LYS A 94 5.63 -9.91 7.41
N THR A 95 4.44 -10.27 6.96
CA THR A 95 4.08 -10.35 5.53
C THR A 95 4.20 -8.99 4.84
N ILE A 96 3.69 -7.93 5.46
CA ILE A 96 3.78 -6.55 4.97
C ILE A 96 5.25 -6.13 4.81
N MET A 97 6.06 -6.38 5.84
CA MET A 97 7.48 -6.01 5.82
C MET A 97 8.25 -6.79 4.76
N THR A 98 7.99 -8.09 4.60
CA THR A 98 8.58 -8.89 3.52
C THR A 98 8.20 -8.35 2.14
N SER A 99 6.92 -8.02 1.91
CA SER A 99 6.45 -7.46 0.66
C SER A 99 7.12 -6.12 0.34
N ILE A 100 7.25 -5.24 1.35
CA ILE A 100 7.98 -3.97 1.21
C ILE A 100 9.44 -4.23 0.84
N LEU A 101 10.13 -5.12 1.54
CA LEU A 101 11.54 -5.45 1.27
C LEU A 101 11.74 -6.01 -0.15
N GLU A 102 10.87 -6.91 -0.58
CA GLU A 102 10.89 -7.45 -1.95
C GLU A 102 10.61 -6.37 -2.99
N PHE A 103 9.67 -5.47 -2.72
CA PHE A 103 9.36 -4.38 -3.60
C PHE A 103 10.52 -3.40 -3.75
N VAL A 104 11.27 -3.10 -2.68
CA VAL A 104 12.39 -2.15 -2.73
C VAL A 104 13.72 -2.77 -3.16
N LYS A 105 13.89 -4.10 -3.11
CA LYS A 105 15.17 -4.83 -3.25
C LYS A 105 16.07 -4.47 -4.46
N ASP A 106 15.54 -3.87 -5.52
CA ASP A 106 16.37 -3.34 -6.63
C ASP A 106 17.10 -2.03 -6.28
N GLU A 107 16.80 -1.42 -5.13
CA GLU A 107 17.48 -0.27 -4.57
C GLU A 107 18.55 -0.76 -3.59
N LYS A 108 19.78 -0.26 -3.72
CA LYS A 108 20.99 -0.69 -3.02
C LYS A 108 20.70 -1.16 -1.58
N ARG A 109 21.17 -2.36 -1.23
CA ARG A 109 21.14 -2.90 0.14
C ARG A 109 21.63 -1.84 1.12
N ILE A 110 20.76 -1.44 2.05
CA ILE A 110 21.17 -0.78 3.29
C ILE A 110 21.54 -1.92 4.23
N GLU A 111 22.84 -2.09 4.51
CA GLU A 111 23.28 -2.94 5.61
C GLU A 111 22.96 -2.21 6.92
N ILE A 112 22.10 -2.80 7.74
CA ILE A 112 21.87 -2.35 9.11
C ILE A 112 22.93 -3.07 9.94
N VAL A 113 23.91 -2.31 10.42
CA VAL A 113 24.96 -2.73 11.37
C VAL A 113 24.38 -2.78 12.77
#